data_AF-A0A7C5MP17-F1
#
_entry.id   AF-A0A7C5MP17-F1
#
_cell.length_a   1.000
_cell.length_b   1.000
_cell.length_c   1.000
_cell.angle_alpha   90.00
_cell.angle_beta   90.00
_cell.angle_gamma   90.00
#
_symmetry.space_group_name_H-M   'P 1'
#
loop_
_entity.id
_entity.type
_entity.pdbx_description
1 polymer ?
#
loop_
_entity_poly.entity_id
_entity_poly.type
_entity_poly.pdbx_seq_one_letter_code
_entity_poly.pdbx_strand_id
1 'polypeptide(L)'
;FISKLAVIIFAGLGEKTYVYSSMGLTSFSGISNLIIPILIAALIVLNTMLGAVYERIREIGTYSAVGLAPVHISSLFLAESMVYAVMGAVAGYLLGQVVVKFLMVTGMLKGLVLNYSSLSAVFATIIIFITVLLSTLYPARKAAQMAVPDVTRKWILPEPKGDNWEFEFPFTVAEVEVLGLATFLTDYFNSYQDVSLGNFYTGGATLNYEKLPSGKNKYIIETNIWLAPFDLGVSQRLKVIMEPMGQYEFYTINLMMRRTSGESTDWKRLNRRFLDGIRKQFLIWRTVSGDVKREYARQGKEILKLV
;
A
#
# COMPACT_ATOMS: atom_id res chain seq x y z
N PHE A 1 32.77 17.82 46.00
CA PHE A 1 31.51 18.46 46.39
C PHE A 1 31.80 19.95 46.62
N ILE A 2 31.80 20.77 45.57
CA ILE A 2 31.93 22.23 45.74
C ILE A 2 30.50 22.75 45.78
N SER A 3 30.04 23.11 46.97
CA SER A 3 28.78 23.82 47.17
C SER A 3 28.81 25.07 46.31
N LYS A 4 27.93 25.15 45.30
CA LYS A 4 27.60 26.40 44.62
C LYS A 4 26.83 27.30 45.60
N LEU A 5 27.53 27.84 46.60
CA LEU A 5 26.98 28.93 47.41
C LEU A 5 26.91 30.14 46.47
N ALA A 6 25.69 30.46 46.05
CA ALA A 6 25.40 31.67 45.31
C ALA A 6 25.79 32.85 46.20
N VAL A 7 26.87 33.55 45.85
CA VAL A 7 27.20 34.82 46.49
C VAL A 7 26.31 35.85 45.82
N ILE A 8 25.29 36.31 46.55
CA ILE A 8 24.38 37.36 46.11
C ILE A 8 24.85 38.65 46.74
N ILE A 9 25.25 39.62 45.92
CA ILE A 9 25.67 40.95 46.32
C ILE A 9 24.60 41.94 45.88
N PHE A 10 24.09 42.72 46.83
CA PHE A 10 23.20 43.83 46.55
C PHE A 10 24.04 45.11 46.52
N ALA A 11 24.01 45.83 45.40
CA ALA A 11 24.71 47.10 45.24
C ALA A 11 23.70 48.21 44.96
N GLY A 12 23.62 49.21 45.84
CA GLY A 12 22.81 50.40 45.63
C GLY A 12 23.60 51.48 44.89
N LEU A 13 23.08 51.99 43.77
CA LEU A 13 23.61 53.17 43.08
C LEU A 13 22.47 54.16 42.85
N GLY A 14 22.46 55.25 43.63
CA GLY A 14 21.33 56.20 43.66
C GLY A 14 20.06 55.55 44.21
N GLU A 15 18.90 55.85 43.62
CA GLU A 15 17.60 55.26 44.00
C GLU A 15 17.37 53.81 43.47
N LYS A 16 18.40 53.17 42.90
CA LYS A 16 18.29 51.82 42.30
C LYS A 16 19.19 50.81 43.01
N THR A 17 18.62 49.66 43.35
CA THR A 17 19.34 48.49 43.87
C THR A 17 19.58 47.46 42.77
N TYR A 18 20.85 47.11 42.54
CA TYR A 18 21.29 46.08 41.61
C TYR A 18 21.63 44.81 42.37
N VAL A 19 21.25 43.65 41.84
CA VAL A 19 21.56 42.34 42.43
C VAL A 19 22.55 41.63 41.51
N TYR A 20 23.73 41.32 42.02
CA TYR A 20 24.76 40.54 41.34
C TYR A 20 24.86 39.17 42.01
N SER A 21 24.66 38.09 41.28
CA SER A 21 24.77 36.72 41.81
C SER A 21 25.91 35.96 41.12
N SER A 22 26.73 35.26 41.90
CA SER A 22 27.78 34.37 41.38
C SER A 22 27.25 33.07 40.77
N MET A 23 25.94 32.81 40.88
CA MET A 23 25.30 31.78 40.05
C MET A 23 25.33 32.25 38.61
N GLY A 24 26.33 31.78 37.87
CA GLY A 24 26.25 31.78 36.41
C GLY A 24 24.97 31.05 36.04
N LEU A 25 23.97 31.80 35.57
CA LEU A 25 22.91 31.24 34.75
C LEU A 25 23.64 30.40 33.71
N THR A 26 23.48 29.08 33.75
CA THR A 26 23.90 28.25 32.62
C THR A 26 23.02 28.69 31.47
N SER A 27 23.51 29.66 30.70
CA SER A 27 22.79 30.18 29.55
C SER A 27 22.53 28.99 28.64
N PHE A 28 21.27 28.61 28.46
CA PHE A 28 20.82 27.67 27.43
C PHE A 28 20.98 28.26 26.01
N SER A 29 21.95 29.15 25.83
CA SER A 29 22.29 29.78 24.57
C SER A 29 22.92 28.72 23.67
N GLY A 30 22.23 28.37 22.59
CA GLY A 30 22.71 27.39 21.60
C GLY A 30 21.83 26.16 21.39
N ILE A 31 20.72 25.98 22.12
CA ILE A 31 19.74 24.90 21.83
C ILE A 31 19.21 25.01 20.38
N SER A 32 19.04 26.22 19.86
CA SER A 32 18.66 26.46 18.47
C SER A 32 19.58 25.78 17.46
N ASN A 33 20.88 25.68 17.78
CA ASN A 33 21.88 25.08 16.90
C ASN A 33 21.80 23.54 16.90
N LEU A 34 21.10 22.94 17.86
CA LEU A 34 20.88 21.49 17.92
C LEU A 34 19.68 21.04 17.09
N ILE A 35 18.79 21.95 16.71
CA ILE A 35 17.56 21.61 15.97
C ILE A 35 17.89 20.93 14.64
N ILE A 36 18.80 21.52 13.85
CA ILE A 36 19.16 21.00 12.53
C ILE A 36 19.85 19.62 12.65
N PRO A 37 20.89 19.42 13.49
CA PRO A 37 21.48 18.09 13.71
C PRO A 37 20.48 17.04 14.19
N ILE A 38 19.58 17.41 15.12
CA ILE A 38 18.56 16.49 15.63
C ILE A 38 17.62 16.07 14.49
N LEU A 39 17.19 17.00 13.64
CA LEU A 39 16.35 16.69 12.48
C LEU A 39 17.07 15.79 11.47
N ILE A 40 18.35 16.06 11.18
CA ILE A 40 19.14 15.22 10.29
C ILE A 40 19.27 13.80 10.87
N ALA A 41 19.61 13.67 12.15
CA ALA A 41 19.68 12.38 12.84
C ALA A 41 18.32 11.66 12.81
N ALA A 42 17.23 12.40 13.03
CA ALA A 42 15.87 11.88 12.98
C ALA A 42 15.54 11.29 11.61
N LEU A 43 15.88 11.99 10.52
CA LEU A 43 15.65 11.54 9.16
C LEU A 43 16.52 10.35 8.78
N ILE A 44 17.77 10.31 9.24
CA ILE A 44 18.67 9.17 9.05
C ILE A 44 18.07 7.93 9.70
N VAL A 45 17.70 8.01 10.99
CA VAL A 45 17.07 6.89 11.71
C VAL A 45 15.78 6.45 11.04
N LEU A 46 14.94 7.39 10.61
CA LEU A 46 13.70 7.09 9.88
C LEU A 46 13.99 6.29 8.61
N ASN A 47 14.93 6.74 7.78
CA ASN A 47 15.24 6.09 6.50
C ASN A 47 15.89 4.72 6.72
N THR A 48 16.79 4.59 7.68
CA THR A 48 17.42 3.30 8.02
C THR A 48 16.41 2.30 8.56
N MET A 49 15.55 2.70 9.51
CA MET A 49 14.51 1.81 10.03
C MET A 49 13.49 1.44 8.96
N LEU A 50 13.17 2.36 8.05
CA LEU A 50 12.30 2.07 6.93
C LEU A 50 12.93 1.02 6.00
N GLY A 51 14.20 1.17 5.65
CA GLY A 51 14.96 0.17 4.89
C GLY A 51 14.95 -1.21 5.55
N ALA A 52 15.24 -1.27 6.86
CA ALA A 52 15.22 -2.52 7.64
C ALA A 52 13.84 -3.22 7.62
N VAL A 53 12.75 -2.45 7.68
CA VAL A 53 11.38 -2.98 7.54
C VAL A 53 11.16 -3.60 6.16
N TYR A 54 11.61 -2.95 5.09
CA TYR A 54 11.47 -3.45 3.72
C TYR A 54 12.33 -4.70 3.45
N GLU A 55 13.50 -4.81 4.06
CA GLU A 55 14.34 -6.02 3.96
C GLU A 55 13.69 -7.23 4.67
N ARG A 56 13.00 -6.98 5.78
CA ARG A 56 12.37 -8.01 6.63
C ARG A 56 10.92 -8.34 6.28
N ILE A 57 10.43 -7.99 5.09
CA ILE A 57 9.03 -8.27 4.68
C ILE A 57 8.65 -9.74 4.83
N ARG A 58 9.55 -10.67 4.45
CA ARG A 58 9.30 -12.12 4.56
C ARG A 58 9.17 -12.58 6.02
N GLU A 59 9.96 -12.00 6.93
CA GLU A 59 9.88 -12.28 8.36
C GLU A 59 8.57 -11.74 8.94
N ILE A 60 8.19 -10.51 8.59
CA ILE A 60 6.91 -9.89 8.97
C ILE A 60 5.73 -10.77 8.55
N GLY A 61 5.75 -11.28 7.32
CA GLY A 61 4.74 -12.21 6.82
C GLY A 61 4.68 -13.52 7.59
N THR A 62 5.84 -14.03 8.02
CA THR A 62 5.92 -15.25 8.86
C THR A 62 5.32 -15.00 10.24
N TYR A 63 5.64 -13.87 10.89
CA TYR A 63 5.05 -13.50 12.17
C TYR A 63 3.52 -13.35 12.09
N SER A 64 3.03 -12.72 11.02
CA SER A 64 1.59 -12.60 10.77
C SER A 64 0.93 -13.96 10.55
N ALA A 65 1.56 -14.86 9.80
CA ALA A 65 1.05 -16.21 9.54
C ALA A 65 0.95 -17.07 10.82
N VAL A 66 1.84 -16.85 11.79
CA VAL A 66 1.80 -17.50 13.12
C VAL A 66 0.79 -16.82 14.07
N GLY A 67 0.17 -15.71 13.65
CA GLY A 67 -0.93 -15.06 14.37
C GLY A 67 -0.52 -13.84 15.20
N LEU A 68 0.67 -13.25 15.00
CA LEU A 68 1.00 -11.99 15.66
C LEU A 68 0.10 -10.86 15.16
N ALA A 69 -0.50 -10.13 16.10
CA ALA A 69 -1.23 -8.92 15.78
C ALA A 69 -0.30 -7.85 15.17
N PRO A 70 -0.77 -7.03 14.22
CA PRO A 70 0.00 -5.93 13.64
C PRO A 70 0.63 -4.98 14.68
N VAL A 71 -0.05 -4.77 15.82
CA VAL A 71 0.46 -3.94 16.93
C VAL A 71 1.69 -4.57 17.58
N HIS A 72 1.72 -5.90 17.76
CA HIS A 72 2.87 -6.60 18.32
C HIS A 72 4.07 -6.52 17.40
N ILE A 73 3.86 -6.64 16.08
CA ILE A 73 4.92 -6.46 15.09
C ILE A 73 5.45 -5.02 15.13
N SER A 74 4.57 -4.02 15.22
CA SER A 74 4.97 -2.62 15.41
C SER A 74 5.85 -2.44 16.66
N SER A 75 5.45 -3.07 17.78
CA SER A 75 6.18 -2.98 19.05
C SER A 75 7.57 -3.62 18.98
N LEU A 76 7.76 -4.65 18.16
CA LEU A 76 9.06 -5.28 17.94
C LEU A 76 10.06 -4.29 17.32
N PHE A 77 9.65 -3.56 16.28
CA PHE A 77 10.50 -2.56 15.63
C PHE A 77 10.75 -1.33 16.52
N LEU A 78 9.78 -0.96 17.37
CA LEU A 78 9.99 0.07 18.40
C LEU A 78 10.99 -0.39 19.47
N ALA A 79 10.92 -1.65 19.89
CA ALA A 79 11.88 -2.22 20.84
C ALA A 79 13.30 -2.28 20.24
N GLU A 80 13.42 -2.67 18.96
CA GLU A 80 14.68 -2.66 18.23
C GLU A 80 15.29 -1.25 18.16
N SER A 81 14.49 -0.22 17.90
CA SER A 81 15.01 1.15 17.90
C SER A 81 15.44 1.64 19.28
N MET A 82 14.86 1.12 20.37
CA MET A 82 15.33 1.44 21.72
C MET A 82 16.74 0.90 21.98
N VAL A 83 17.08 -0.26 21.41
CA VAL A 83 18.47 -0.75 21.45
C VAL A 83 19.40 0.23 20.74
N TYR A 84 19.02 0.74 19.56
CA TYR A 84 19.80 1.77 18.86
C TYR A 84 19.90 3.08 19.63
N ALA A 85 18.84 3.50 20.33
CA ALA A 85 18.87 4.69 21.19
C ALA A 85 19.87 4.54 22.34
N VAL A 86 19.85 3.39 23.03
CA VAL A 86 20.80 3.08 24.12
C VAL A 86 22.23 3.05 23.58
N MET A 87 22.48 2.31 22.50
CA MET A 87 23.80 2.20 21.90
C MET A 87 24.31 3.56 21.42
N GLY A 88 23.46 4.33 20.76
CA GLY A 88 23.79 5.68 20.28
C GLY A 88 24.09 6.65 21.41
N ALA A 89 23.33 6.61 22.51
CA ALA A 89 23.58 7.46 23.67
C ALA A 89 24.92 7.12 24.35
N VAL A 90 25.20 5.83 24.57
CA VAL A 90 26.45 5.38 25.19
C VAL A 90 27.65 5.67 24.29
N ALA A 91 27.59 5.28 23.02
CA ALA A 91 28.67 5.51 22.07
C ALA A 91 28.91 7.01 21.83
N GLY A 92 27.83 7.79 21.67
CA GLY A 92 27.89 9.24 21.49
C GLY A 92 28.48 9.95 22.70
N TYR A 93 28.13 9.52 23.92
CA TYR A 93 28.72 10.06 25.15
C TYR A 93 30.22 9.79 25.22
N LEU A 94 30.65 8.54 24.99
CA LEU A 94 32.07 8.17 25.00
C LEU A 94 32.87 8.92 23.93
N LEU A 95 32.35 8.99 22.70
CA LEU A 95 32.97 9.74 21.62
C LEU A 95 33.08 11.23 21.95
N GLY A 96 32.02 11.82 22.52
CA GLY A 96 32.03 13.21 22.98
C GLY A 96 33.14 13.46 24.01
N GLN A 97 33.29 12.58 25.00
CA GLN A 97 34.36 12.67 26.00
C GLN A 97 35.76 12.57 25.38
N VAL A 98 35.97 11.64 24.45
CA VAL A 98 37.24 11.46 23.75
C VAL A 98 37.59 12.70 22.91
N VAL A 99 36.64 13.22 22.14
CA VAL A 99 36.84 14.41 21.30
C VAL A 99 37.15 15.63 22.16
N VAL A 100 36.39 15.85 23.23
CA VAL A 100 36.63 16.95 24.17
C VAL A 100 38.02 16.86 24.81
N LYS A 101 38.41 15.66 25.27
CA LYS A 101 39.74 15.43 25.84
C LYS A 101 40.85 15.71 24.83
N PHE A 102 40.68 15.25 23.59
CA PHE A 102 41.63 15.49 22.50
C PHE A 102 41.79 16.99 22.23
N LEU A 103 40.68 17.73 22.09
CA LEU A 103 40.69 19.18 21.83
C LEU A 103 41.31 19.99 22.98
N MET A 104 41.18 19.53 24.22
CA MET A 104 41.85 20.15 25.37
C MET A 104 43.37 19.94 25.31
N VAL A 105 43.83 18.72 25.00
CA VAL A 105 45.27 18.40 24.92
C VAL A 105 45.95 19.15 23.78
N THR A 106 45.29 19.32 22.64
CA THR A 106 45.83 20.08 21.49
C THR A 106 45.79 21.59 21.70
N GLY A 107 45.21 22.07 22.80
CA GLY A 107 45.11 23.50 23.11
C GLY A 107 44.14 24.28 22.22
N MET A 108 43.30 23.59 21.44
CA MET A 108 42.30 24.22 20.56
C MET A 108 41.14 24.87 21.34
N LEU A 109 40.96 24.48 22.61
CA LEU A 109 39.93 25.01 23.51
C LEU A 109 40.50 25.96 24.58
N LYS A 110 41.66 26.58 24.35
CA LYS A 110 42.29 27.51 25.31
C LYS A 110 41.32 28.64 25.68
N GLY A 111 41.05 28.78 26.98
CA GLY A 111 40.15 29.79 27.53
C GLY A 111 38.71 29.34 27.79
N LEU A 112 38.31 28.12 27.36
CA LEU A 112 37.01 27.54 27.73
C LEU A 112 37.13 26.68 28.99
N VAL A 113 36.35 27.01 30.02
CA VAL A 113 36.13 26.12 31.17
C VAL A 113 34.92 25.24 30.86
N LEU A 114 35.18 23.98 30.49
CA LEU A 114 34.11 23.02 30.21
C LEU A 114 33.47 22.52 31.51
N ASN A 115 32.15 22.68 31.60
CA ASN A 115 31.37 22.17 32.73
C ASN A 115 30.88 20.75 32.42
N TYR A 116 31.47 19.76 33.09
CA TYR A 116 30.99 18.38 33.05
C TYR A 116 29.77 18.22 33.97
N SER A 117 28.60 18.67 33.49
CA SER A 117 27.34 18.50 34.21
C SER A 117 26.72 17.14 33.87
N SER A 118 26.57 16.28 34.89
CA SER A 118 25.82 15.03 34.77
C SER A 118 24.38 15.27 34.32
N LEU A 119 23.79 16.41 34.71
CA LEU A 119 22.44 16.80 34.31
C LEU A 119 22.33 17.00 32.79
N SER A 120 23.35 17.60 32.16
CA SER A 120 23.38 17.82 30.71
C SER A 120 23.46 16.51 29.94
N ALA A 121 24.19 15.51 30.45
CA ALA A 121 24.26 14.19 29.86
C ALA A 121 22.91 13.46 29.93
N VAL A 122 22.17 13.59 31.03
CA VAL A 122 20.81 13.05 31.17
C VAL A 122 19.87 13.70 30.16
N PHE A 123 19.87 15.04 30.06
CA PHE A 123 19.03 15.74 29.07
C PHE A 123 19.36 15.36 27.63
N ALA A 124 20.65 15.25 27.28
CA ALA A 124 21.06 14.81 25.95
C ALA A 124 20.57 13.39 25.64
N THR A 125 20.66 12.49 26.62
CA THR A 125 20.16 11.12 26.49
C THR A 125 18.65 11.10 26.26
N ILE A 126 17.88 11.87 27.03
CA ILE A 126 16.42 11.98 26.85
C ILE A 126 16.08 12.48 25.44
N ILE A 127 16.79 13.50 24.96
CA ILE A 127 16.60 14.01 23.59
C ILE A 127 16.85 12.91 22.56
N ILE A 128 17.95 12.16 22.68
CA ILE A 128 18.27 11.04 21.76
C ILE A 128 17.14 10.02 21.74
N PHE A 129 16.64 9.59 22.91
CA PHE A 129 15.55 8.62 23.00
C PHE A 129 14.27 9.14 22.34
N ILE A 130 13.88 10.38 22.62
CA ILE A 130 12.71 11.01 22.01
C ILE A 130 12.88 11.09 20.50
N THR A 131 14.05 11.52 20.01
CA THR A 131 14.33 11.59 18.57
C THR A 131 14.20 10.23 17.90
N VAL A 132 14.83 9.19 18.46
CA VAL A 132 14.78 7.83 17.89
C VAL A 132 13.36 7.26 17.93
N LEU A 133 12.64 7.43 19.05
CA LEU A 133 11.24 7.01 19.17
C LEU A 133 10.39 7.65 18.08
N LEU A 134 10.40 8.98 18.00
CA LEU A 134 9.58 9.74 17.05
C LEU A 134 9.90 9.37 15.60
N SER A 135 11.18 9.21 15.27
CA SER A 135 11.62 8.77 13.94
C SER A 135 11.16 7.36 13.57
N THR A 136 11.04 6.47 14.56
CA THR A 136 10.67 5.07 14.33
C THR A 136 9.16 4.85 14.29
N LEU A 137 8.34 5.78 14.80
CA LEU A 137 6.88 5.65 14.80
C LEU A 137 6.30 5.38 13.39
N TYR A 138 6.80 6.07 12.37
CA TYR A 138 6.33 5.86 10.99
C TYR A 138 6.78 4.50 10.41
N PRO A 139 8.08 4.13 10.43
CA PRO A 139 8.52 2.78 10.04
C PRO A 139 7.80 1.65 10.79
N ALA A 140 7.62 1.76 12.11
CA ALA A 140 6.93 0.75 12.91
C ALA A 140 5.46 0.60 12.52
N ARG A 141 4.76 1.69 12.18
CA ARG A 141 3.41 1.63 11.61
C ARG A 141 3.42 0.97 10.24
N LYS A 142 4.44 1.23 9.42
CA LYS A 142 4.56 0.62 8.09
C LYS A 142 4.74 -0.89 8.18
N ALA A 143 5.56 -1.37 9.11
CA ALA A 143 5.72 -2.80 9.39
C ALA A 143 4.39 -3.47 9.79
N ALA A 144 3.61 -2.82 10.66
CA ALA A 144 2.29 -3.30 11.06
C ALA A 144 1.33 -3.43 9.86
N GLN A 145 1.33 -2.45 8.95
CA GLN A 145 0.50 -2.50 7.74
C GLN A 145 0.91 -3.64 6.80
N MET A 146 2.20 -3.94 6.68
CA MET A 146 2.70 -5.07 5.89
C MET A 146 2.30 -6.43 6.47
N ALA A 147 2.07 -6.49 7.78
CA ALA A 147 1.62 -7.69 8.46
C ALA A 147 0.14 -7.98 8.25
N VAL A 148 -0.66 -7.02 7.79
CA VAL A 148 -2.05 -7.30 7.41
C VAL A 148 -1.98 -8.19 6.17
N PRO A 149 -2.42 -9.46 6.23
CA PRO A 149 -2.48 -10.29 5.05
C PRO A 149 -3.31 -9.52 4.05
N ASP A 150 -2.71 -9.19 2.91
CA ASP A 150 -3.45 -8.59 1.82
C ASP A 150 -4.52 -9.62 1.42
N VAL A 151 -5.75 -9.40 1.88
CA VAL A 151 -6.94 -10.16 1.48
C VAL A 151 -7.19 -10.00 -0.03
N THR A 152 -6.35 -9.28 -0.76
CA THR A 152 -6.24 -9.46 -2.20
C THR A 152 -5.33 -10.65 -2.51
N ARG A 153 -5.94 -11.84 -2.59
CA ARG A 153 -5.53 -12.80 -3.62
C ARG A 153 -5.78 -12.10 -4.95
N LYS A 154 -4.86 -11.22 -5.34
CA LYS A 154 -4.93 -10.41 -6.55
C LYS A 154 -5.00 -11.43 -7.66
N TRP A 155 -6.12 -11.44 -8.38
CA TRP A 155 -6.31 -12.38 -9.47
C TRP A 155 -5.19 -12.14 -10.48
N ILE A 156 -4.29 -13.12 -10.61
CA ILE A 156 -3.15 -13.05 -11.52
C ILE A 156 -3.63 -13.54 -12.87
N LEU A 157 -3.65 -12.64 -13.84
CA LEU A 157 -3.94 -12.98 -15.22
C LEU A 157 -2.76 -13.77 -15.81
N PRO A 158 -3.01 -14.91 -16.49
CA PRO A 158 -1.94 -15.59 -17.22
C PRO A 158 -1.43 -14.71 -18.35
N GLU A 159 -0.20 -14.93 -18.82
CA GLU A 159 0.33 -14.22 -19.98
C GLU A 159 -0.38 -14.68 -21.28
N PRO A 160 -0.74 -13.75 -22.20
CA PRO A 160 -1.34 -14.12 -23.47
C PRO A 160 -0.33 -14.83 -24.40
N LYS A 161 -0.85 -15.72 -25.23
CA LYS A 161 -0.12 -16.42 -26.28
C LYS A 161 -0.20 -15.62 -27.58
N GLY A 162 0.76 -14.71 -27.77
CA GLY A 162 0.77 -13.79 -28.91
C GLY A 162 -0.43 -12.84 -28.86
N ASP A 163 -1.29 -12.89 -29.87
CA ASP A 163 -2.51 -12.08 -29.96
C ASP A 163 -3.73 -12.70 -29.29
N ASN A 164 -3.61 -13.91 -28.75
CA ASN A 164 -4.71 -14.62 -28.12
C ASN A 164 -4.51 -14.68 -26.60
N TRP A 165 -5.53 -14.26 -25.85
CA TRP A 165 -5.57 -14.34 -24.41
C TRP A 165 -6.76 -15.17 -24.00
N GLU A 166 -6.50 -16.35 -23.44
CA GLU A 166 -7.52 -17.30 -23.03
C GLU A 166 -7.28 -17.70 -21.57
N PHE A 167 -8.34 -17.65 -20.76
CA PHE A 167 -8.31 -18.10 -19.38
C PHE A 167 -9.72 -18.33 -18.82
N GLU A 168 -9.79 -19.20 -17.83
CA GLU A 168 -10.98 -19.40 -17.01
C GLU A 168 -11.16 -18.20 -16.07
N PHE A 169 -12.34 -17.58 -16.12
CA PHE A 169 -12.73 -16.53 -15.21
C PHE A 169 -13.05 -17.16 -13.84
N PRO A 170 -12.64 -16.54 -12.72
CA PRO A 170 -12.80 -17.13 -11.38
C PRO A 170 -14.23 -16.97 -10.84
N PHE A 171 -15.23 -17.30 -11.66
CA PHE A 171 -16.65 -17.30 -11.34
C PHE A 171 -17.29 -18.56 -11.91
N THR A 172 -18.23 -19.11 -11.16
CA THR A 172 -19.11 -20.19 -11.61
C THR A 172 -20.56 -19.75 -11.42
N VAL A 173 -21.44 -20.32 -12.23
CA VAL A 173 -22.85 -19.92 -12.30
C VAL A 173 -23.71 -21.16 -12.30
N ALA A 174 -24.81 -21.15 -11.54
CA ALA A 174 -25.75 -22.27 -11.55
C ALA A 174 -26.40 -22.41 -12.93
N GLU A 175 -26.67 -23.64 -13.36
CA GLU A 175 -27.31 -23.95 -14.64
C GLU A 175 -28.63 -23.20 -14.85
N VAL A 176 -29.42 -23.02 -13.79
CA VAL A 176 -30.69 -22.28 -13.85
C VAL A 176 -30.51 -20.78 -14.10
N GLU A 177 -29.34 -20.20 -13.78
CA GLU A 177 -29.05 -18.77 -13.92
C GLU A 177 -28.22 -18.42 -15.16
N VAL A 178 -27.55 -19.41 -15.78
CA VAL A 178 -26.54 -19.14 -16.81
C VAL A 178 -27.09 -18.41 -18.02
N LEU A 179 -28.31 -18.74 -18.47
CA LEU A 179 -28.94 -18.06 -19.59
C LEU A 179 -29.25 -16.60 -19.25
N GLY A 180 -29.78 -16.35 -18.05
CA GLY A 180 -30.06 -14.98 -17.58
C GLY A 180 -28.78 -14.14 -17.48
N LEU A 181 -27.70 -14.73 -16.98
CA LEU A 181 -26.41 -14.06 -16.94
C LEU A 181 -25.86 -13.77 -18.34
N ALA A 182 -25.99 -14.72 -19.27
CA ALA A 182 -25.53 -14.53 -20.63
C ALA A 182 -26.27 -13.36 -21.29
N THR A 183 -27.59 -13.29 -21.15
CA THR A 183 -28.42 -12.17 -21.62
C THR A 183 -28.05 -10.85 -20.94
N PHE A 184 -27.89 -10.84 -19.62
CA PHE A 184 -27.47 -9.67 -18.88
C PHE A 184 -26.12 -9.11 -19.38
N LEU A 185 -25.13 -9.98 -19.63
CA LEU A 185 -23.84 -9.56 -20.17
C LEU A 185 -23.96 -9.07 -21.61
N THR A 186 -24.78 -9.71 -22.44
CA THR A 186 -25.07 -9.25 -23.81
C THR A 186 -25.67 -7.84 -23.81
N ASP A 187 -26.67 -7.59 -22.97
CA ASP A 187 -27.29 -6.26 -22.83
C ASP A 187 -26.31 -5.23 -22.29
N TYR A 188 -25.49 -5.62 -21.31
CA TYR A 188 -24.40 -4.78 -20.83
C TYR A 188 -23.47 -4.37 -21.97
N PHE A 189 -23.00 -5.30 -22.80
CA PHE A 189 -22.14 -4.94 -23.94
C PHE A 189 -22.86 -4.09 -25.00
N ASN A 190 -24.15 -4.36 -25.26
CA ASN A 190 -24.96 -3.58 -26.20
C ASN A 190 -25.20 -2.14 -25.72
N SER A 191 -25.27 -1.90 -24.41
CA SER A 191 -25.39 -0.55 -23.85
C SER A 191 -24.18 0.36 -24.14
N TYR A 192 -23.05 -0.21 -24.58
CA TYR A 192 -21.83 0.50 -24.96
C TYR A 192 -21.62 0.59 -26.48
N GLN A 193 -22.63 0.30 -27.31
CA GLN A 193 -22.50 0.35 -28.76
C GLN A 193 -22.43 1.78 -29.32
N ASP A 194 -23.21 2.71 -28.76
CA ASP A 194 -23.32 4.10 -29.26
C ASP A 194 -22.57 5.13 -28.39
N VAL A 195 -21.70 4.67 -27.50
CA VAL A 195 -21.05 5.51 -26.49
C VAL A 195 -19.58 5.72 -26.83
N SER A 196 -19.21 6.92 -27.29
CA SER A 196 -17.80 7.31 -27.53
C SER A 196 -17.06 7.77 -26.27
N LEU A 197 -17.70 7.72 -25.10
CA LEU A 197 -17.16 8.18 -23.81
C LEU A 197 -17.26 7.07 -22.76
N GLY A 198 -16.13 6.47 -22.38
CA GLY A 198 -16.13 5.39 -21.39
C GLY A 198 -14.82 4.61 -21.35
N ASN A 199 -14.84 3.46 -20.69
CA ASN A 199 -13.68 2.58 -20.60
C ASN A 199 -13.46 1.77 -21.89
N PHE A 200 -14.53 1.53 -22.64
CA PHE A 200 -14.55 0.82 -23.92
C PHE A 200 -15.86 1.15 -24.66
N TYR A 201 -15.90 0.86 -25.96
CA TYR A 201 -17.15 0.77 -26.73
C TYR A 201 -17.18 -0.56 -27.49
N THR A 202 -18.36 -0.99 -27.92
CA THR A 202 -18.57 -2.27 -28.59
C THR A 202 -19.17 -2.10 -29.98
N GLY A 203 -19.02 -3.12 -30.82
CA GLY A 203 -19.68 -3.19 -32.14
C GLY A 203 -21.04 -3.88 -32.08
N GLY A 204 -21.65 -3.95 -30.90
CA GLY A 204 -22.73 -4.87 -30.59
C GLY A 204 -22.24 -6.25 -30.17
N ALA A 205 -23.02 -6.90 -29.31
CA ALA A 205 -22.78 -8.25 -28.82
C ALA A 205 -23.88 -9.20 -29.32
N THR A 206 -23.45 -10.37 -29.79
CA THR A 206 -24.36 -11.44 -30.19
C THR A 206 -24.31 -12.56 -29.17
N LEU A 207 -25.49 -13.10 -28.82
CA LEU A 207 -25.63 -14.27 -27.98
C LEU A 207 -25.98 -15.47 -28.86
N ASN A 208 -25.18 -16.52 -28.79
CA ASN A 208 -25.40 -17.78 -29.49
C ASN A 208 -25.36 -18.94 -28.48
N TYR A 209 -25.89 -20.09 -28.89
CA TYR A 209 -25.75 -21.32 -28.12
C TYR A 209 -25.39 -22.51 -29.01
N GLU A 210 -24.74 -23.51 -28.42
CA GLU A 210 -24.37 -24.76 -29.04
C GLU A 210 -24.87 -25.92 -28.15
N LYS A 211 -25.60 -26.88 -28.72
CA LYS A 211 -26.02 -28.08 -27.98
C LYS A 211 -24.85 -29.04 -27.87
N LEU A 212 -24.45 -29.37 -26.64
CA LEU A 212 -23.40 -30.34 -26.39
C LEU A 212 -23.94 -31.77 -26.46
N PRO A 213 -23.09 -32.77 -26.72
CA PRO A 213 -23.48 -34.19 -26.71
C PRO A 213 -24.09 -34.66 -25.39
N SER A 214 -23.83 -33.94 -24.28
CA SER A 214 -24.41 -34.19 -22.97
C SER A 214 -25.89 -33.75 -22.85
N GLY A 215 -26.45 -33.11 -23.87
CA GLY A 215 -27.81 -32.54 -23.86
C GLY A 215 -27.90 -31.13 -23.25
N LYS A 216 -26.82 -30.64 -22.62
CA LYS A 216 -26.75 -29.28 -22.07
C LYS A 216 -26.36 -28.26 -23.15
N ASN A 217 -26.76 -27.01 -22.98
CA ASN A 217 -26.40 -25.92 -23.87
C ASN A 217 -25.11 -25.25 -23.41
N LYS A 218 -24.19 -24.98 -24.34
CA LYS A 218 -23.08 -24.05 -24.18
C LYS A 218 -23.51 -22.68 -24.69
N TYR A 219 -23.31 -21.62 -23.91
CA TYR A 219 -23.69 -20.26 -24.31
C TYR A 219 -22.44 -19.45 -24.67
N ILE A 220 -22.50 -18.70 -25.77
CA ILE A 220 -21.35 -17.99 -26.33
C ILE A 220 -21.78 -16.56 -26.64
N ILE A 221 -21.11 -15.58 -26.03
CA ILE A 221 -21.26 -14.16 -26.35
C ILE A 221 -20.07 -13.74 -27.19
N GLU A 222 -20.30 -13.12 -28.34
CA GLU A 222 -19.25 -12.58 -29.20
C GLU A 222 -19.43 -11.08 -29.43
N THR A 223 -18.35 -10.31 -29.30
CA THR A 223 -18.38 -8.86 -29.58
C THR A 223 -16.99 -8.33 -29.98
N ASN A 224 -16.96 -7.29 -30.80
CA ASN A 224 -15.75 -6.52 -31.06
C ASN A 224 -15.70 -5.33 -30.09
N ILE A 225 -14.54 -5.11 -29.48
CA ILE A 225 -14.34 -4.13 -28.41
C ILE A 225 -13.16 -3.23 -28.77
N TRP A 226 -13.34 -1.93 -28.55
CA TRP A 226 -12.29 -0.93 -28.61
C TRP A 226 -12.06 -0.37 -27.21
N LEU A 227 -10.80 -0.39 -26.77
CA LEU A 227 -10.43 -0.03 -25.40
C LEU A 227 -9.96 1.43 -25.33
N ALA A 228 -10.40 2.17 -24.31
CA ALA A 228 -9.92 3.51 -24.04
C ALA A 228 -8.53 3.49 -23.37
N PRO A 229 -7.66 4.50 -23.60
CA PRO A 229 -7.86 5.66 -24.47
C PRO A 229 -7.81 5.28 -25.95
N PHE A 230 -8.77 5.77 -26.73
CA PHE A 230 -9.01 5.33 -28.10
C PHE A 230 -7.90 5.74 -29.09
N ASP A 231 -7.10 6.75 -28.73
CA ASP A 231 -5.95 7.22 -29.52
C ASP A 231 -4.89 6.13 -29.70
N LEU A 232 -4.84 5.14 -28.81
CA LEU A 232 -3.93 3.99 -28.92
C LEU A 232 -4.40 2.96 -29.95
N GLY A 233 -5.62 3.10 -30.50
CA GLY A 233 -6.14 2.24 -31.57
C GLY A 233 -6.30 0.77 -31.18
N VAL A 234 -6.34 0.46 -29.88
CA VAL A 234 -6.42 -0.92 -29.37
C VAL A 234 -7.82 -1.47 -29.56
N SER A 235 -7.92 -2.53 -30.37
CA SER A 235 -9.17 -3.27 -30.57
C SER A 235 -8.96 -4.77 -30.41
N GLN A 236 -10.03 -5.46 -30.04
CA GLN A 236 -10.03 -6.90 -29.83
C GLN A 236 -11.38 -7.52 -30.14
N ARG A 237 -11.38 -8.81 -30.47
CA ARG A 237 -12.57 -9.64 -30.44
C ARG A 237 -12.64 -10.35 -29.09
N LEU A 238 -13.75 -10.19 -28.39
CA LEU A 238 -14.05 -10.91 -27.15
C LEU A 238 -15.04 -12.03 -27.43
N LYS A 239 -14.75 -13.22 -26.91
CA LYS A 239 -15.72 -14.30 -26.73
C LYS A 239 -15.82 -14.65 -25.25
N VAL A 240 -17.04 -14.66 -24.72
CA VAL A 240 -17.35 -15.17 -23.38
C VAL A 240 -18.07 -16.50 -23.57
N ILE A 241 -17.45 -17.58 -23.11
CA ILE A 241 -17.96 -18.93 -23.28
C ILE A 241 -18.39 -19.46 -21.91
N MET A 242 -19.65 -19.83 -21.79
CA MET A 242 -20.20 -20.47 -20.61
C MET A 242 -20.48 -21.92 -20.94
N GLU A 243 -19.75 -22.83 -20.30
CA GLU A 243 -19.83 -24.27 -20.56
C GLU A 243 -20.11 -25.06 -19.28
N PRO A 244 -20.88 -26.16 -19.37
CA PRO A 244 -21.23 -26.96 -18.20
C PRO A 244 -20.03 -27.74 -17.67
N MET A 245 -19.85 -27.73 -16.36
CA MET A 245 -18.78 -28.46 -15.68
C MET A 245 -19.17 -29.93 -15.45
N GLY A 246 -19.10 -30.74 -16.50
CA GLY A 246 -19.36 -32.18 -16.42
C GLY A 246 -20.76 -32.53 -15.86
N GLN A 247 -20.81 -33.30 -14.77
CA GLN A 247 -22.06 -33.72 -14.12
C GLN A 247 -22.64 -32.70 -13.13
N TYR A 248 -21.93 -31.62 -12.82
CA TYR A 248 -22.39 -30.63 -11.85
C TYR A 248 -23.41 -29.67 -12.49
N GLU A 249 -24.31 -29.11 -11.67
CA GLU A 249 -25.29 -28.08 -12.07
C GLU A 249 -24.67 -26.68 -12.13
N PHE A 250 -23.39 -26.59 -12.52
CA PHE A 250 -22.65 -25.35 -12.61
C PHE A 250 -21.95 -25.20 -13.97
N TYR A 251 -21.83 -23.95 -14.38
CA TYR A 251 -21.14 -23.52 -15.58
C TYR A 251 -19.86 -22.80 -15.21
N THR A 252 -18.77 -23.12 -15.92
CA THR A 252 -17.53 -22.36 -15.91
C THR A 252 -17.60 -21.28 -16.99
N ILE A 253 -16.85 -20.20 -16.80
CA ILE A 253 -16.81 -19.07 -17.71
C ILE A 253 -15.38 -18.95 -18.24
N ASN A 254 -15.20 -19.13 -19.55
CA ASN A 254 -13.93 -18.91 -20.23
C ASN A 254 -14.00 -17.61 -21.03
N LEU A 255 -13.02 -16.73 -20.85
CA LEU A 255 -12.85 -15.58 -21.73
C LEU A 255 -11.76 -15.88 -22.76
N MET A 256 -12.08 -15.64 -24.01
CA MET A 256 -11.13 -15.63 -25.12
C MET A 256 -11.11 -14.24 -25.73
N MET A 257 -9.97 -13.56 -25.66
CA MET A 257 -9.76 -12.27 -26.29
C MET A 257 -8.70 -12.42 -27.38
N ARG A 258 -8.98 -11.91 -28.57
CA ARG A 258 -8.03 -11.84 -29.67
C ARG A 258 -7.77 -10.40 -30.06
N ARG A 259 -6.52 -9.93 -29.92
CA ARG A 259 -6.11 -8.59 -30.39
C ARG A 259 -6.32 -8.50 -31.90
N THR A 260 -6.98 -7.43 -32.35
CA THR A 260 -7.20 -7.13 -33.77
C THR A 260 -6.37 -5.92 -34.23
N SER A 261 -6.11 -4.95 -33.35
CA SER A 261 -5.26 -3.79 -33.61
C SER A 261 -4.65 -3.22 -32.32
N GLY A 262 -3.70 -2.28 -32.45
CA GLY A 262 -2.96 -1.63 -31.36
C GLY A 262 -1.73 -2.40 -30.89
N GLU A 263 -0.86 -1.81 -30.06
CA GLU A 263 0.37 -2.45 -29.56
C GLU A 263 0.08 -3.55 -28.52
N SER A 264 0.93 -4.58 -28.43
CA SER A 264 0.71 -5.73 -27.53
C SER A 264 0.82 -5.31 -26.06
N THR A 265 1.77 -4.42 -25.75
CA THR A 265 1.99 -3.90 -24.39
C THR A 265 0.79 -3.08 -23.92
N ASP A 266 0.29 -2.18 -24.77
CA ASP A 266 -0.92 -1.40 -24.51
C ASP A 266 -2.14 -2.30 -24.38
N TRP A 267 -2.33 -3.26 -25.29
CA TRP A 267 -3.42 -4.22 -25.23
C TRP A 267 -3.43 -5.01 -23.91
N LYS A 268 -2.27 -5.47 -23.43
CA LYS A 268 -2.14 -6.12 -22.11
C LYS A 268 -2.53 -5.19 -20.97
N ARG A 269 -2.04 -3.95 -20.99
CA ARG A 269 -2.27 -2.96 -19.93
C ARG A 269 -3.73 -2.56 -19.84
N LEU A 270 -4.36 -2.24 -20.99
CA LEU A 270 -5.75 -1.79 -21.05
C LEU A 270 -6.73 -2.90 -20.66
N ASN A 271 -6.42 -4.15 -21.02
CA ASN A 271 -7.26 -5.28 -20.64
C ASN A 271 -7.36 -5.50 -19.13
N ARG A 272 -6.36 -5.13 -18.33
CA ARG A 272 -6.48 -5.24 -16.86
C ARG A 272 -7.69 -4.46 -16.34
N ARG A 273 -7.83 -3.21 -16.75
CA ARG A 273 -8.96 -2.35 -16.36
C ARG A 273 -10.28 -2.83 -16.94
N PHE A 274 -10.26 -3.31 -18.19
CA PHE A 274 -11.43 -3.88 -18.84
C PHE A 274 -11.97 -5.11 -18.09
N LEU A 275 -11.08 -6.03 -17.72
CA LEU A 275 -11.43 -7.25 -16.99
C LEU A 275 -11.89 -6.97 -15.56
N ASP A 276 -11.33 -5.95 -14.89
CA ASP A 276 -11.89 -5.46 -13.62
C ASP A 276 -13.33 -4.95 -13.78
N GLY A 277 -13.64 -4.30 -14.91
CA GLY A 277 -14.98 -3.88 -15.28
C GLY A 277 -15.93 -5.07 -15.49
N ILE A 278 -15.51 -6.07 -16.26
CA ILE A 278 -16.25 -7.32 -16.43
C ILE A 278 -16.49 -7.99 -15.08
N ARG A 279 -15.46 -8.11 -14.23
CA ARG A 279 -15.57 -8.71 -12.89
C ARG A 279 -16.65 -8.06 -12.04
N LYS A 280 -16.74 -6.72 -12.09
CA LYS A 280 -17.81 -5.99 -11.38
C LYS A 280 -19.20 -6.40 -11.86
N GLN A 281 -19.39 -6.66 -13.15
CA GLN A 281 -20.69 -7.11 -13.66
C GLN A 281 -21.08 -8.49 -13.12
N PHE A 282 -20.14 -9.42 -13.01
CA PHE A 282 -20.40 -10.72 -12.36
C PHE A 282 -20.75 -10.57 -10.88
N LEU A 283 -20.12 -9.62 -10.16
CA LEU A 283 -20.47 -9.32 -8.77
C LEU A 283 -21.87 -8.70 -8.67
N ILE A 284 -22.21 -7.77 -9.57
CA ILE A 284 -23.55 -7.14 -9.64
C ILE A 284 -24.60 -8.21 -9.87
N TRP A 285 -24.42 -9.10 -10.84
CA TRP A 285 -25.35 -10.21 -11.11
C TRP A 285 -25.68 -11.02 -9.87
N ARG A 286 -24.69 -11.27 -9.00
CA ARG A 286 -24.88 -12.03 -7.76
C ARG A 286 -25.79 -11.31 -6.75
N THR A 287 -25.91 -10.00 -6.84
CA THR A 287 -26.78 -9.17 -5.99
C THR A 287 -28.17 -8.90 -6.57
N VAL A 288 -28.38 -9.19 -7.86
CA VAL A 288 -29.67 -9.00 -8.54
C VAL A 288 -30.72 -9.95 -7.96
N SER A 289 -31.96 -9.47 -7.79
CA SER A 289 -33.07 -10.29 -7.25
C SER A 289 -33.46 -11.43 -8.20
N GLY A 290 -34.02 -12.51 -7.63
CA GLY A 290 -34.42 -13.68 -8.40
C GLY A 290 -35.45 -13.39 -9.51
N ASP A 291 -36.35 -12.42 -9.31
CA ASP A 291 -37.33 -11.99 -10.33
C ASP A 291 -36.66 -11.40 -11.56
N VAL A 292 -35.68 -10.51 -11.35
CA VAL A 292 -34.95 -9.87 -12.45
C VAL A 292 -34.09 -10.90 -13.18
N LYS A 293 -33.48 -11.85 -12.47
CA LYS A 293 -32.74 -12.95 -13.10
C LYS A 293 -33.63 -13.80 -14.01
N ARG A 294 -34.88 -14.08 -13.59
CA ARG A 294 -35.86 -14.80 -14.39
C ARG A 294 -36.29 -14.01 -15.63
N GLU A 295 -36.43 -12.69 -15.52
CA GLU A 295 -36.75 -11.83 -16.64
C GLU A 295 -35.67 -11.88 -17.73
N TYR A 296 -34.39 -11.74 -17.33
CA TYR A 296 -33.27 -11.90 -18.27
C TYR A 296 -33.23 -13.29 -18.90
N ALA A 297 -33.52 -14.34 -18.12
CA ALA A 297 -33.58 -15.70 -18.67
C ALA A 297 -34.71 -15.87 -19.70
N ARG A 298 -35.86 -15.22 -19.50
CA ARG A 298 -36.98 -15.20 -20.47
C ARG A 298 -36.57 -14.48 -21.75
N GLN A 299 -35.98 -13.30 -21.64
CA GLN A 299 -35.47 -12.54 -22.80
C GLN A 299 -34.40 -13.34 -23.56
N GLY A 300 -33.51 -14.04 -22.85
CA GLY A 300 -32.53 -14.95 -23.46
C GLY A 300 -33.15 -16.07 -24.28
N LYS A 301 -34.27 -16.66 -23.81
CA LYS A 301 -35.00 -17.67 -24.58
C LYS A 301 -35.60 -17.10 -25.87
N GLU A 302 -36.12 -15.87 -25.82
CA GLU A 302 -36.67 -15.19 -27.00
C GLU A 302 -35.57 -14.88 -28.03
N ILE A 303 -34.43 -14.35 -27.58
CA ILE A 303 -33.27 -14.04 -28.43
C ILE A 303 -32.77 -15.31 -29.14
N LEU A 304 -32.65 -16.41 -28.39
CA LEU A 304 -32.16 -17.70 -28.92
C LEU A 304 -33.24 -18.54 -29.61
N LYS A 305 -34.49 -18.07 -29.65
CA LYS A 305 -35.67 -18.80 -30.16
C LYS A 305 -35.82 -20.19 -29.54
N LEU A 306 -35.55 -20.30 -28.24
CA LEU A 306 -35.73 -21.48 -27.42
C LEU A 306 -37.17 -21.47 -26.86
N VAL A 307 -38.15 -21.74 -27.73
CA VAL A 307 -39.56 -21.94 -27.35
C VAL A 307 -39.84 -23.42 -27.20
#